data_AF-A0A6J5ZL80-F1
#
_entry.id   AF-A0A6J5ZL80-F1
#
_cell.length_a   1.000
_cell.length_b   1.000
_cell.length_c   1.000
_cell.angle_alpha   90.00
_cell.angle_beta   90.00
_cell.angle_gamma   90.00
#
_symmetry.space_group_name_H-M   'P 1'
#
loop_
_entity.id
_entity.type
_entity.pdbx_description
1 polymer ?
#
loop_
_entity_poly.entity_id
_entity_poly.type
_entity_poly.pdbx_seq_one_letter_code
_entity_poly.pdbx_strand_id
1 'polypeptide(L)'
;MQPLGGIARAHKIADHFGLPIVVSSALESAVGINHGLKLAASFEHLEFDCGLGTGSLLNENVADLPIIDGEITIQNVEPDFSGLEVSPERYKWWKNRVLESAEMMK
;
A
#
# COMPACT_ATOMS: atom_id res chain seq x y z
N MET A 1 -3.73 3.19 -2.03
CA MET A 1 -3.73 3.02 -3.51
C MET A 1 -4.66 1.89 -3.98
N GLN A 2 -4.71 0.73 -3.29
CA GLN A 2 -5.47 -0.44 -3.77
C GLN A 2 -6.95 -0.18 -4.13
N PRO A 3 -7.75 0.57 -3.34
CA PRO A 3 -9.16 0.78 -3.68
C PRO A 3 -9.39 1.58 -4.96
N LEU A 4 -8.41 2.40 -5.35
CA LEU A 4 -8.46 3.23 -6.56
C LEU A 4 -7.93 2.49 -7.80
N GLY A 5 -7.38 1.28 -7.65
CA GLY A 5 -7.03 0.42 -8.77
C GLY A 5 -5.78 0.81 -9.56
N GLY A 6 -4.79 1.44 -8.91
CA GLY A 6 -3.50 1.75 -9.53
C GLY A 6 -3.06 3.21 -9.36
N ILE A 7 -1.76 3.47 -9.50
CA ILE A 7 -1.21 4.83 -9.55
C ILE A 7 -1.87 5.62 -10.69
N ALA A 8 -1.90 5.04 -11.89
CA ALA A 8 -2.50 5.69 -13.06
C ALA A 8 -3.99 6.06 -12.86
N ARG A 9 -4.77 5.22 -12.18
CA ARG A 9 -6.18 5.53 -11.89
C ARG A 9 -6.32 6.57 -10.78
N ALA A 10 -5.44 6.56 -9.77
CA ALA A 10 -5.41 7.59 -8.75
C ALA A 10 -5.11 8.97 -9.35
N HIS A 11 -4.15 9.07 -10.27
CA HIS A 11 -3.89 10.31 -11.03
C HIS A 11 -5.11 10.78 -11.81
N LYS A 12 -5.79 9.89 -12.56
CA LYS A 12 -7.03 10.25 -13.28
C LYS A 12 -8.10 10.84 -12.36
N ILE A 13 -8.23 10.33 -11.14
CA ILE A 13 -9.19 10.84 -10.16
C ILE A 13 -8.74 12.22 -9.65
N ALA A 14 -7.46 12.37 -9.31
CA ALA A 14 -6.90 13.65 -8.87
C ALA A 14 -7.08 14.74 -9.94
N ASP A 15 -6.72 14.44 -11.19
CA ASP A 15 -6.87 15.35 -12.34
C ASP A 15 -8.33 15.71 -12.61
N HIS A 16 -9.24 14.73 -12.48
CA HIS A 16 -10.67 14.94 -12.71
C HIS A 16 -11.26 15.95 -11.73
N PHE A 17 -10.88 15.88 -10.45
CA PHE A 17 -11.42 16.78 -9.42
C PHE A 17 -10.65 18.09 -9.31
N GLY A 18 -9.34 18.11 -9.61
CA GLY A 18 -8.51 19.32 -9.55
C GLY A 18 -8.43 19.95 -8.16
N LEU A 19 -8.61 19.15 -7.11
CA LEU A 19 -8.53 19.57 -5.71
C LEU A 19 -7.22 19.10 -5.07
N PRO A 20 -6.77 19.75 -3.98
CA PRO A 20 -5.66 19.24 -3.17
C PRO A 20 -5.91 17.79 -2.74
N ILE A 21 -4.85 16.98 -2.79
CA ILE A 21 -4.91 15.55 -2.47
C ILE A 21 -4.04 15.20 -1.26
N VAL A 22 -4.39 14.10 -0.62
CA VAL A 22 -3.56 13.44 0.40
C VAL A 22 -3.52 11.94 0.11
N VAL A 23 -2.34 11.33 0.23
CA VAL A 23 -2.19 9.88 0.10
C VAL A 23 -2.26 9.23 1.47
N SER A 24 -3.11 8.22 1.60
CA SER A 24 -3.24 7.43 2.83
C SER A 24 -3.16 5.93 2.54
N SER A 25 -2.79 5.19 3.58
CA SER A 25 -2.76 3.73 3.63
C SER A 25 -4.12 3.14 4.04
N ALA A 26 -4.23 1.82 3.89
CA ALA A 26 -5.33 0.98 4.34
C ALA A 26 -4.86 -0.07 5.38
N LEU A 27 -3.88 0.29 6.23
CA LEU A 27 -3.26 -0.58 7.24
C LEU A 27 -2.55 -1.82 6.62
N GLU A 28 -1.83 -1.62 5.52
CA GLU A 28 -1.10 -2.67 4.86
C GLU A 28 0.26 -2.98 5.52
N SER A 29 0.83 -4.12 5.15
CA SER A 29 2.24 -4.42 5.42
C SER A 29 3.18 -3.50 4.63
N ALA A 30 4.48 -3.62 4.87
CA ALA A 30 5.53 -2.87 4.17
C ALA A 30 5.41 -2.92 2.64
N VAL A 31 4.88 -4.00 2.06
CA VAL A 31 4.65 -4.11 0.62
C VAL A 31 3.60 -3.09 0.15
N GLY A 32 2.48 -2.99 0.87
CA GLY A 32 1.40 -2.07 0.52
C GLY A 32 1.77 -0.62 0.83
N ILE A 33 2.43 -0.37 1.96
CA ILE A 33 2.97 0.96 2.31
C ILE A 33 3.93 1.46 1.23
N ASN A 34 4.86 0.61 0.75
CA ASN A 34 5.77 0.99 -0.32
C ASN A 34 5.05 1.37 -1.63
N HIS A 35 3.92 0.72 -1.94
CA HIS A 35 3.08 1.14 -3.07
C HIS A 35 2.40 2.50 -2.82
N GLY A 36 2.01 2.77 -1.57
CA GLY A 36 1.52 4.09 -1.15
C GLY A 36 2.60 5.17 -1.30
N LEU A 37 3.84 4.89 -0.89
CA LEU A 37 4.96 5.82 -1.04
C LEU A 37 5.26 6.12 -2.51
N LYS A 38 5.24 5.09 -3.38
CA LYS A 38 5.38 5.27 -4.84
C LYS A 38 4.26 6.11 -5.44
N LEU A 39 3.03 5.99 -4.94
CA LEU A 39 1.94 6.87 -5.35
C LEU A 39 2.21 8.32 -4.91
N ALA A 40 2.57 8.54 -3.64
CA ALA A 40 2.88 9.86 -3.13
C ALA A 40 3.99 10.54 -3.94
N ALA A 41 5.11 9.84 -4.16
CA ALA A 41 6.24 10.35 -4.94
C ALA A 41 5.97 10.49 -6.45
N SER A 42 4.83 10.02 -6.95
CA SER A 42 4.44 10.23 -8.35
C SER A 42 3.73 11.57 -8.59
N PHE A 43 3.37 12.29 -7.53
CA PHE A 43 2.87 13.66 -7.64
C PHE A 43 4.04 14.65 -7.47
N GLU A 44 4.10 15.67 -8.32
CA GLU A 44 5.15 16.69 -8.27
C GLU A 44 5.10 17.50 -6.96
N HIS A 45 3.88 17.75 -6.47
CA HIS A 45 3.63 18.50 -5.24
C HIS A 45 2.53 17.83 -4.41
N LEU A 46 2.76 17.72 -3.11
CA LEU A 46 1.77 17.30 -2.11
C LEU A 46 1.71 18.38 -1.03
N GLU A 47 0.51 18.88 -0.76
CA GLU A 47 0.29 19.95 0.22
C GLU A 47 0.27 19.44 1.67
N PHE A 48 -0.06 18.16 1.85
CA PHE A 48 -0.24 17.53 3.16
C PHE A 48 0.67 16.33 3.35
N ASP A 49 1.04 16.07 4.61
CA ASP A 49 1.72 14.85 5.01
C ASP A 49 0.88 13.61 4.66
N CYS A 50 1.56 12.55 4.24
CA CYS A 50 0.91 11.31 3.84
C CYS A 50 0.58 10.43 5.05
N GLY A 51 -0.60 9.82 5.05
CA GLY A 51 -1.05 8.83 6.04
C GLY A 51 -0.43 7.44 5.84
N LEU A 52 0.89 7.36 5.72
CA LEU A 52 1.63 6.13 5.34
C LEU A 52 2.45 5.52 6.49
N GLY A 53 2.51 6.16 7.66
CA GLY A 53 3.20 5.63 8.86
C GLY A 53 2.49 4.48 9.58
N THR A 54 1.49 3.86 8.97
CA THR A 54 0.61 2.87 9.64
C THR A 54 1.22 1.48 9.78
N GLY A 55 2.33 1.20 9.09
CA GLY A 55 3.09 -0.05 9.31
C GLY A 55 3.56 -0.22 10.76
N SER A 56 3.74 0.88 11.49
CA SER A 56 4.08 0.90 12.92
C SER A 56 2.97 0.39 13.84
N LEU A 57 1.73 0.29 13.33
CA LEU A 57 0.58 -0.21 14.08
C LEU A 57 0.45 -1.74 14.02
N LEU A 58 1.21 -2.40 13.15
CA LEU A 58 1.23 -3.86 13.04
C LEU A 58 2.17 -4.45 14.09
N ASN A 59 1.77 -5.57 14.70
CA ASN A 59 2.63 -6.29 15.65
C ASN A 59 3.87 -6.90 14.98
N GLU A 60 3.72 -7.34 13.72
CA GLU A 60 4.74 -7.97 12.90
C GLU A 60 4.62 -7.39 11.49
N ASN A 61 5.74 -7.28 10.77
CA ASN A 61 5.76 -6.82 9.39
C ASN A 61 6.68 -7.70 8.54
N VAL A 62 6.47 -7.71 7.23
CA VAL A 62 7.24 -8.54 6.29
C VAL A 62 8.53 -7.88 5.81
N ALA A 63 8.76 -6.63 6.16
CA ALA A 63 10.00 -5.89 5.93
C ALA A 63 10.00 -4.62 6.78
N ASP A 64 11.19 -4.07 7.00
CA ASP A 64 11.36 -2.81 7.71
C ASP A 64 11.21 -1.60 6.79
N LEU A 65 10.42 -0.63 7.24
CA LEU A 65 10.29 0.70 6.66
C LEU A 65 10.43 1.72 7.80
N PRO A 66 11.65 2.06 8.22
CA PRO A 66 11.85 2.96 9.34
C PRO A 66 11.27 4.35 9.02
N ILE A 67 10.63 4.95 10.03
CA ILE A 67 10.19 6.34 9.99
C ILE A 67 11.27 7.17 10.69
N ILE A 68 11.93 8.04 9.94
CA ILE A 68 13.01 8.90 10.43
C ILE A 68 12.60 10.35 10.19
N ASP A 69 12.52 11.14 11.27
CA ASP A 69 12.11 12.54 11.22
C ASP A 69 10.77 12.80 10.50
N GLY A 70 9.84 11.84 10.60
CA GLY A 70 8.52 11.91 9.95
C GLY A 70 8.49 11.40 8.52
N GLU A 71 9.63 10.97 7.96
CA GLU A 71 9.75 10.52 6.58
C GLU A 71 9.99 9.01 6.48
N ILE A 72 9.60 8.43 5.35
CA ILE A 72 9.87 7.02 5.01
C ILE A 72 10.57 6.99 3.64
N THR A 73 11.76 6.39 3.59
CA THR A 73 12.49 6.23 2.34
C THR A 73 11.82 5.18 1.44
N ILE A 74 11.64 5.51 0.16
CA ILE A 74 11.21 4.54 -0.84
C ILE A 74 12.35 3.57 -1.11
N GLN A 75 12.09 2.29 -0.92
CA GLN A 75 13.06 1.23 -1.17
C GLN A 75 12.42 0.04 -1.87
N ASN A 76 13.25 -0.82 -2.47
CA ASN A 76 12.79 -2.14 -2.87
C ASN A 76 12.52 -2.95 -1.61
N VAL A 77 11.30 -3.48 -1.51
CA VAL A 77 10.87 -4.32 -0.38
C VAL A 77 10.92 -5.75 -0.87
N GLU A 78 11.84 -6.54 -0.31
CA GLU A 78 11.84 -8.00 -0.42
C GLU A 78 11.17 -8.55 0.84
N PRO A 79 9.97 -9.13 0.75
CA PRO A 79 9.24 -9.59 1.93
C PRO A 79 9.87 -10.84 2.53
N ASP A 80 10.11 -10.83 3.84
CA ASP A 80 10.37 -12.01 4.65
C ASP A 80 9.06 -12.48 5.30
N PHE A 81 8.73 -13.76 5.09
CA PHE A 81 7.53 -14.39 5.63
C PHE A 81 7.83 -15.36 6.78
N SER A 82 9.09 -15.45 7.21
CA SER A 82 9.53 -16.34 8.27
C SER A 82 8.75 -16.06 9.56
N GLY A 83 8.04 -17.06 10.08
CA GLY A 83 7.22 -16.90 11.29
C GLY A 83 5.83 -16.28 11.06
N LEU A 84 5.47 -15.97 9.81
CA LEU A 84 4.16 -15.43 9.41
C LEU A 84 3.32 -16.46 8.63
N GLU A 85 3.58 -17.75 8.85
CA GLU A 85 2.86 -18.83 8.20
C GLU A 85 1.41 -18.89 8.68
N VAL A 86 0.52 -19.25 7.75
CA VAL A 86 -0.91 -19.43 8.03
C VAL A 86 -1.32 -20.88 7.78
N SER A 87 -2.46 -21.29 8.34
CA SER A 87 -3.00 -22.63 8.06
C SER A 87 -3.25 -22.84 6.56
N PRO A 88 -3.17 -24.09 6.06
CA PRO A 88 -3.47 -24.40 4.66
C PRO A 88 -4.87 -23.92 4.23
N GLU A 89 -5.84 -23.97 5.15
CA GLU A 89 -7.19 -23.46 4.92
C GLU A 89 -7.21 -21.94 4.70
N ARG A 90 -6.50 -21.17 5.55
CA ARG A 90 -6.41 -19.72 5.41
C ARG A 90 -5.69 -19.32 4.12
N TYR A 91 -4.62 -20.04 3.76
CA TYR A 91 -3.93 -19.85 2.49
C TYR A 91 -4.88 -20.09 1.30
N LYS A 92 -5.60 -21.22 1.30
CA LYS A 92 -6.56 -21.57 0.24
C LYS A 92 -7.66 -20.53 0.11
N TRP A 93 -8.19 -20.04 1.23
CA TRP A 93 -9.22 -19.00 1.23
C TRP A 93 -8.73 -17.71 0.55
N TRP A 94 -7.54 -17.22 0.90
CA TRP A 94 -6.98 -16.02 0.28
C TRP A 94 -6.67 -16.23 -1.20
N LYS A 95 -6.11 -17.39 -1.57
CA LYS A 95 -5.85 -17.75 -2.97
C LYS A 95 -7.13 -17.70 -3.81
N ASN A 96 -8.21 -18.32 -3.33
CA ASN A 96 -9.48 -18.33 -4.03
C ASN A 96 -10.08 -16.93 -4.15
N ARG A 97 -10.07 -16.16 -3.06
CA ARG A 97 -10.62 -14.80 -3.04
C ARG A 97 -9.92 -13.85 -4.02
N VAL A 98 -8.60 -13.97 -4.16
CA VAL A 98 -7.84 -13.17 -5.14
C VAL A 98 -8.21 -13.56 -6.57
N LEU A 99 -8.38 -14.85 -6.85
CA LEU A 99 -8.82 -15.33 -8.17
C LEU A 99 -10.24 -14.84 -8.51
N GLU A 100 -11.19 -14.97 -7.58
CA GLU A 100 -12.57 -14.46 -7.74
C GLU A 100 -12.57 -12.95 -8.00
N SER A 101 -11.78 -12.18 -7.24
CA SER A 101 -11.65 -10.74 -7.43
C SER A 101 -11.07 -10.41 -8.81
N ALA A 102 -10.09 -11.18 -9.29
CA ALA A 102 -9.49 -11.00 -10.60
C ALA A 102 -10.45 -11.29 -11.75
N GLU A 103 -11.36 -12.26 -11.60
CA GLU A 103 -12.40 -12.55 -12.59
C GLU A 103 -13.40 -11.40 -12.74
N MET A 104 -13.72 -10.69 -11.65
CA MET A 104 -14.62 -9.53 -11.66
C MET A 104 -13.97 -8.26 -12.26
N MET A 105 -12.65 -8.25 -12.47
CA MET A 105 -11.92 -7.11 -13.04
C MET A 105 -11.76 -7.17 -14.56
N LYS A 106 -12.29 -8.22 -15.21
CA LYS A 106 -12.38 -8.35 -16.68
C LYS A 106 -13.54 -7.52 -17.22
#